data_AF-A0A1A3I660-F1
#
_entry.id   AF-A0A1A3I660-F1
#
_cell.length_a   1.000
_cell.length_b   1.000
_cell.length_c   1.000
_cell.angle_alpha   90.00
_cell.angle_beta   90.00
_cell.angle_gamma   90.00
#
_symmetry.space_group_name_H-M   'P 1'
#
loop_
_entity.id
_entity.type
_entity.pdbx_description
1 polymer ?
#
loop_
_entity_poly.entity_id
_entity_poly.type
_entity_poly.pdbx_seq_one_letter_code
_entity_poly.pdbx_strand_id
1 'polypeptide(L)'
;MNFAVLPPEINSLRMFIGAGVAPMLEAAGAWEGLAAELGSAAESFASVTSGLTNQAWQGPAAAAMAAAAAPYAGFLSAASAQAQGAAGHAKAVASVFEAAKAATVHPLVVEANRNAFVQLVRSNWLGLNAPAIAAAESIYEEMWAADVSAMSAYHSGASAVAAQLAPWAEALQALPNLGIGNLGSLNIGNGNTGNGNFGLGNNGTSNFGGGNIGTQNFGFGNNGWQNFGAGNIGIGNFGFGNNGLGDTAQHGNAGIGNTGSDNYGLGNTGIRNLGGGNTGNFNTGAGNFGNGNFGFGNTGNGNIGIGLTGDNQIGINFAGLLNSGSGNIGLFNSGTNNIGFFNSGSGNIGFFSSGSNVLDPASLNSFGFGNSGSGAIGFGNSGLGNTGFGNSGTVSTGFGNSGTVDTGFGNAGSFNTGMWNSGDANTGNGNSGDTNTGFWNAGDVNTGIGFTSDSGLINSGFNNTGIGNSGFGNSGDVISGLFNTASGGSA
;
A
#
# COMPACT_ATOMS: atom_id res chain seq x y z
N MET A 1 5.51 -18.05 -54.25
CA MET A 1 5.69 -17.07 -55.36
C MET A 1 5.11 -17.67 -56.62
N ASN A 2 4.47 -16.89 -57.51
CA ASN A 2 3.99 -17.38 -58.80
C ASN A 2 4.75 -16.68 -59.93
N PHE A 3 5.59 -17.41 -60.67
CA PHE A 3 6.42 -16.86 -61.74
C PHE A 3 5.72 -16.88 -63.11
N ALA A 4 4.64 -17.64 -63.25
CA ALA A 4 3.86 -17.72 -64.49
C ALA A 4 3.21 -16.38 -64.83
N VAL A 5 2.84 -15.56 -63.85
CA VAL A 5 2.22 -14.25 -64.14
C VAL A 5 3.19 -13.21 -64.71
N LEU A 6 4.49 -13.53 -64.83
CA LEU A 6 5.52 -12.64 -65.38
C LEU A 6 5.95 -13.11 -66.77
N PRO A 7 6.14 -12.19 -67.73
CA PRO A 7 6.64 -12.54 -69.05
C PRO A 7 8.14 -12.89 -69.01
N PRO A 8 8.66 -13.62 -70.01
CA PRO A 8 10.06 -14.03 -70.06
C PRO A 8 11.04 -12.86 -69.99
N GLU A 9 10.74 -11.67 -70.54
CA GLU A 9 11.61 -10.49 -70.41
C GLU A 9 11.89 -10.14 -68.95
N ILE A 10 10.91 -10.30 -68.06
CA ILE A 10 11.05 -9.96 -66.64
C ILE A 10 11.73 -11.09 -65.86
N ASN A 11 11.34 -12.35 -66.09
CA ASN A 11 11.96 -13.49 -65.40
C ASN A 11 13.43 -13.63 -65.80
N SER A 12 13.73 -13.58 -67.10
CA SER A 12 15.10 -13.54 -67.64
C SER A 12 15.88 -12.37 -67.05
N LEU A 13 15.41 -11.12 -67.21
CA LEU A 13 16.18 -9.95 -66.78
C LEU A 13 16.54 -10.01 -65.28
N ARG A 14 15.60 -10.41 -64.42
CA ARG A 14 15.83 -10.51 -62.96
C ARG A 14 16.94 -11.49 -62.59
N MET A 15 17.12 -12.56 -63.36
CA MET A 15 18.16 -13.56 -63.11
C MET A 15 19.55 -13.09 -63.59
N PHE A 16 19.60 -12.26 -64.63
CA PHE A 16 20.86 -11.80 -65.23
C PHE A 16 21.37 -10.45 -64.71
N ILE A 17 20.55 -9.66 -64.03
CA ILE A 17 20.98 -8.43 -63.35
C ILE A 17 21.46 -8.70 -61.92
N GLY A 18 22.37 -7.87 -61.42
CA GLY A 18 22.86 -7.93 -60.03
C GLY A 18 24.31 -8.37 -59.89
N ALA A 19 24.77 -8.50 -58.64
CA ALA A 19 26.18 -8.77 -58.31
C ALA A 19 26.62 -10.24 -58.49
N GLY A 20 25.68 -11.14 -58.83
CA GLY A 20 25.95 -12.58 -58.94
C GLY A 20 26.24 -13.25 -57.59
N VAL A 21 26.95 -14.38 -57.62
CA VAL A 21 27.20 -15.22 -56.43
C VAL A 21 28.36 -14.75 -55.54
N ALA A 22 29.21 -13.84 -56.02
CA ALA A 22 30.45 -13.48 -55.32
C ALA A 22 30.22 -13.03 -53.86
N PRO A 23 29.26 -12.14 -53.54
CA PRO A 23 29.01 -11.73 -52.15
C PRO A 23 28.56 -12.89 -51.25
N MET A 24 27.82 -13.87 -51.80
CA MET A 24 27.38 -15.04 -51.04
C MET A 24 28.55 -16.00 -50.76
N LEU A 25 29.48 -16.15 -51.71
CA LEU A 25 30.68 -16.95 -51.53
C LEU A 25 31.68 -16.29 -50.57
N GLU A 26 31.79 -14.97 -50.57
CA GLU A 26 32.55 -14.23 -49.56
C GLU A 26 31.97 -14.42 -48.16
N ALA A 27 30.65 -14.33 -48.01
CA ALA A 27 29.97 -14.62 -46.74
C ALA A 27 30.22 -16.06 -46.28
N ALA A 28 30.21 -17.03 -47.21
CA ALA A 28 30.56 -18.41 -46.90
C ALA A 28 31.99 -18.53 -46.37
N GLY A 29 32.96 -17.85 -46.99
CA GLY A 29 34.34 -17.82 -46.53
C GLY A 29 34.51 -17.21 -45.13
N ALA A 30 33.76 -16.15 -44.82
CA ALA A 30 33.74 -15.55 -43.49
C ALA A 30 33.20 -16.53 -42.42
N TRP A 31 32.13 -17.27 -42.73
CA TRP A 31 31.60 -18.31 -41.86
C TRP A 31 32.59 -19.48 -41.63
N GLU A 32 33.33 -19.88 -42.66
CA GLU A 32 34.40 -20.89 -42.52
C GLU A 32 35.54 -20.39 -41.61
N GLY A 33 35.93 -19.12 -41.75
CA GLY A 33 36.91 -18.49 -40.88
C GLY A 33 36.46 -18.50 -39.41
N LEU A 34 35.21 -18.12 -39.13
CA LEU A 34 34.66 -18.17 -37.78
C LEU A 34 34.60 -19.61 -37.23
N ALA A 35 34.20 -20.58 -38.05
CA ALA A 35 34.17 -21.99 -37.66
C ALA A 35 35.55 -22.49 -37.24
N ALA A 36 36.60 -22.13 -37.98
CA ALA A 36 37.97 -22.50 -37.68
C ALA A 36 38.47 -21.90 -36.36
N GLU A 37 38.23 -20.61 -36.12
CA GLU A 37 38.61 -19.92 -34.87
C GLU A 37 37.91 -20.54 -33.66
N LEU A 38 36.60 -20.79 -33.75
CA LEU A 38 35.83 -21.42 -32.67
C LEU A 38 36.28 -22.86 -32.39
N GLY A 39 36.58 -23.63 -33.44
CA GLY A 39 37.09 -24.99 -33.31
C GLY A 39 38.46 -25.03 -32.63
N SER A 40 39.37 -24.15 -33.05
CA SER A 40 40.71 -24.02 -32.43
C SER A 40 40.61 -23.60 -30.96
N ALA A 41 39.71 -22.67 -30.63
CA ALA A 41 39.46 -22.27 -29.25
C ALA A 41 38.93 -23.43 -28.39
N ALA A 42 38.02 -24.26 -28.93
CA ALA A 42 37.49 -25.43 -28.24
C ALA A 42 38.60 -26.45 -27.93
N GLU A 43 39.43 -26.77 -28.93
CA GLU A 43 40.56 -27.69 -28.80
C GLU A 43 41.60 -27.19 -27.79
N SER A 44 41.95 -25.89 -27.87
CA SER A 44 42.89 -25.26 -26.94
C SER A 44 42.37 -25.33 -25.50
N PHE A 45 41.10 -24.98 -25.28
CA PHE A 45 40.49 -25.02 -23.95
C PHE A 45 40.43 -26.45 -23.38
N ALA A 46 40.05 -27.44 -24.21
CA ALA A 46 40.04 -28.84 -23.81
C ALA A 46 41.46 -29.36 -23.50
N SER A 47 42.46 -28.94 -24.27
CA SER A 47 43.87 -29.28 -24.06
C SER A 47 44.38 -28.75 -22.72
N VAL A 48 44.15 -27.47 -22.42
CA VAL A 48 44.53 -26.86 -21.13
C VAL A 48 43.82 -27.56 -19.96
N THR A 49 42.52 -27.80 -20.08
CA THR A 49 41.74 -28.48 -19.04
C THR A 49 42.29 -29.89 -18.76
N SER A 50 42.49 -30.69 -19.80
CA SER A 50 43.01 -32.05 -19.68
C SER A 50 44.45 -32.09 -19.17
N GLY A 51 45.30 -31.17 -19.63
CA GLY A 51 46.68 -31.04 -19.15
C GLY A 51 46.73 -30.75 -17.65
N LEU A 52 45.83 -29.91 -17.13
CA LEU A 52 45.78 -29.59 -15.71
C LEU A 52 45.27 -30.77 -14.87
N THR A 53 44.22 -31.46 -15.32
CA THR A 53 43.54 -32.52 -14.54
C THR A 53 44.24 -33.87 -14.60
N ASN A 54 45.09 -34.10 -15.61
CA ASN A 54 45.78 -35.38 -15.81
C ASN A 54 47.23 -35.39 -15.27
N GLN A 55 47.73 -34.26 -14.75
CA GLN A 55 49.09 -34.15 -14.20
C GLN A 55 49.09 -34.27 -12.68
N ALA A 56 49.64 -33.28 -11.96
CA ALA A 56 49.82 -33.33 -10.51
C ALA A 56 48.51 -33.15 -9.72
N TRP A 57 47.49 -32.53 -10.33
CA TRP A 57 46.20 -32.28 -9.67
C TRP A 57 45.17 -33.36 -10.04
N GLN A 58 45.14 -34.45 -9.27
CA GLN A 58 44.22 -35.58 -9.46
C GLN A 58 43.32 -35.78 -8.23
N GLY A 59 42.15 -36.39 -8.45
CA GLY A 59 41.18 -36.71 -7.39
C GLY A 59 39.81 -36.06 -7.59
N PRO A 60 38.89 -36.15 -6.60
CA PRO A 60 37.50 -35.71 -6.74
C PRO A 60 37.35 -34.23 -7.12
N ALA A 61 38.24 -33.36 -6.62
CA ALA A 61 38.23 -31.93 -6.94
C ALA A 61 38.61 -31.66 -8.41
N ALA A 62 39.64 -32.35 -8.91
CA ALA A 62 40.05 -32.24 -10.31
C ALA A 62 38.98 -32.78 -11.27
N ALA A 63 38.33 -33.90 -10.90
CA ALA A 63 37.21 -34.46 -11.65
C ALA A 63 36.00 -33.50 -11.69
N ALA A 64 35.68 -32.86 -10.57
CA ALA A 64 34.60 -31.86 -10.51
C ALA A 64 34.91 -30.63 -11.37
N MET A 65 36.16 -30.15 -11.39
CA MET A 65 36.58 -29.05 -12.28
C MET A 65 36.47 -29.45 -13.75
N ALA A 66 36.98 -30.63 -14.13
CA ALA A 66 36.86 -31.15 -15.49
C ALA A 66 35.40 -31.21 -15.96
N ALA A 67 34.51 -31.71 -15.10
CA ALA A 67 33.08 -31.78 -15.37
C ALA A 67 32.43 -30.38 -15.51
N ALA A 68 32.89 -29.39 -14.75
CA ALA A 68 32.40 -28.01 -14.85
C ALA A 68 32.91 -27.29 -16.12
N ALA A 69 34.10 -27.65 -16.62
CA ALA A 69 34.70 -27.05 -17.81
C ALA A 69 34.18 -27.65 -19.14
N ALA A 70 33.80 -28.94 -19.13
CA ALA A 70 33.36 -29.66 -20.32
C ALA A 70 32.20 -28.98 -21.11
N PRO A 71 31.17 -28.39 -20.47
CA PRO A 71 30.07 -27.74 -21.19
C PRO A 71 30.52 -26.54 -22.05
N TYR A 72 31.53 -25.78 -21.60
CA TYR A 72 32.05 -24.65 -22.37
C TYR A 72 32.82 -25.10 -23.62
N ALA A 73 33.65 -26.14 -23.50
CA ALA A 73 34.33 -26.74 -24.65
C ALA A 73 33.31 -27.30 -25.66
N GLY A 74 32.28 -28.01 -25.17
CA GLY A 74 31.21 -28.53 -26.01
C GLY A 74 30.43 -27.44 -26.75
N PHE A 75 30.17 -26.30 -26.09
CA PHE A 75 29.54 -25.14 -26.72
C PHE A 75 30.38 -24.57 -27.85
N LEU A 76 31.68 -24.36 -27.65
CA LEU A 76 32.57 -23.84 -28.69
C LEU A 76 32.62 -24.77 -29.92
N SER A 77 32.71 -26.09 -29.68
CA SER A 77 32.66 -27.09 -30.77
C SER A 77 31.33 -27.09 -31.52
N ALA A 78 30.20 -26.97 -30.81
CA ALA A 78 28.88 -26.89 -31.43
C ALA A 78 28.71 -25.60 -32.26
N ALA A 79 29.16 -24.46 -31.73
CA ALA A 79 29.15 -23.18 -32.43
C ALA A 79 30.03 -23.21 -33.69
N SER A 80 31.19 -23.86 -33.62
CA SER A 80 32.05 -24.12 -34.79
C SER A 80 31.32 -24.94 -35.86
N ALA A 81 30.67 -26.05 -35.49
CA ALA A 81 29.90 -26.88 -36.41
C ALA A 81 28.73 -26.13 -37.07
N GLN A 82 28.02 -25.28 -36.31
CA GLN A 82 26.94 -24.45 -36.84
C GLN A 82 27.46 -23.39 -37.84
N ALA A 83 28.57 -22.73 -37.53
CA ALA A 83 29.21 -21.80 -38.45
C ALA A 83 29.64 -22.50 -39.75
N GLN A 84 30.19 -23.72 -39.65
CA GLN A 84 30.53 -24.53 -40.82
C GLN A 84 29.28 -24.90 -41.65
N GLY A 85 28.16 -25.23 -40.99
CA GLY A 85 26.88 -25.47 -41.66
C GLY A 85 26.36 -24.24 -42.41
N ALA A 86 26.44 -23.06 -41.80
CA ALA A 86 26.04 -21.80 -42.42
C ALA A 86 26.85 -21.50 -43.70
N ALA A 87 28.16 -21.75 -43.67
CA ALA A 87 29.00 -21.65 -44.87
C ALA A 87 28.55 -22.62 -45.98
N GLY A 88 28.25 -23.88 -45.62
CA GLY A 88 27.74 -24.89 -46.54
C GLY A 88 26.42 -24.48 -47.20
N HIS A 89 25.48 -23.93 -46.42
CA HIS A 89 24.21 -23.42 -46.93
C HIS A 89 24.42 -22.24 -47.90
N ALA A 90 25.29 -21.28 -47.59
CA ALA A 90 25.60 -20.17 -48.47
C ALA A 90 26.16 -20.65 -49.83
N LYS A 91 27.08 -21.62 -49.82
CA LYS A 91 27.60 -22.26 -51.05
C LYS A 91 26.52 -23.00 -51.83
N ALA A 92 25.60 -23.70 -51.15
CA ALA A 92 24.49 -24.39 -51.79
C ALA A 92 23.53 -23.41 -52.48
N VAL A 93 23.18 -22.28 -51.85
CA VAL A 93 22.34 -21.24 -52.47
C VAL A 93 23.03 -20.63 -53.69
N ALA A 94 24.35 -20.39 -53.63
CA ALA A 94 25.11 -19.93 -54.78
C ALA A 94 25.03 -20.92 -55.96
N SER A 95 25.19 -22.22 -55.70
CA SER A 95 25.04 -23.27 -56.73
C SER A 95 23.62 -23.33 -57.31
N VAL A 96 22.58 -23.16 -56.47
CA VAL A 96 21.18 -23.13 -56.92
C VAL A 96 20.91 -21.90 -57.81
N PHE A 97 21.52 -20.75 -57.50
CA PHE A 97 21.44 -19.56 -58.35
C PHE A 97 22.12 -19.78 -59.70
N GLU A 98 23.34 -20.33 -59.74
CA GLU A 98 24.04 -20.57 -61.01
C GLU A 98 23.29 -21.60 -61.88
N ALA A 99 22.73 -22.66 -61.28
CA ALA A 99 21.91 -23.62 -62.01
C ALA A 99 20.65 -22.97 -62.60
N ALA A 100 19.99 -22.10 -61.84
CA ALA A 100 18.83 -21.35 -62.32
C ALA A 100 19.20 -20.37 -63.44
N LYS A 101 20.30 -19.64 -63.29
CA LYS A 101 20.81 -18.72 -64.30
C LYS A 101 21.18 -19.44 -65.60
N ALA A 102 21.78 -20.63 -65.52
CA ALA A 102 22.09 -21.45 -66.68
C ALA A 102 20.84 -22.00 -67.39
N ALA A 103 19.76 -22.27 -66.65
CA ALA A 103 18.50 -22.79 -67.19
C ALA A 103 17.54 -21.68 -67.70
N THR A 104 17.75 -20.44 -67.26
CA THR A 104 16.93 -19.28 -67.66
C THR A 104 17.32 -18.82 -69.06
N VAL A 105 16.34 -18.45 -69.88
CA VAL A 105 16.58 -17.92 -71.22
C VAL A 105 17.34 -16.61 -71.13
N HIS A 106 18.32 -16.42 -72.02
CA HIS A 106 19.09 -15.18 -72.01
C HIS A 106 18.23 -14.02 -72.56
N PRO A 107 18.22 -12.83 -71.92
CA PRO A 107 17.36 -11.71 -72.34
C PRO A 107 17.48 -11.32 -73.82
N LEU A 108 18.68 -11.41 -74.40
CA LEU A 108 18.91 -11.14 -75.83
C LEU A 108 18.18 -12.11 -76.78
N VAL A 109 17.91 -13.34 -76.35
CA VAL A 109 17.15 -14.32 -77.15
C VAL A 109 15.66 -13.95 -77.17
N VAL A 110 15.14 -13.51 -76.02
CA VAL A 110 13.77 -12.98 -75.90
C VAL A 110 13.60 -11.74 -76.77
N GLU A 111 14.55 -10.80 -76.69
CA GLU A 111 14.57 -9.58 -77.51
C GLU A 111 14.63 -9.90 -79.01
N ALA A 112 15.48 -10.83 -79.42
CA ALA A 112 15.59 -11.25 -80.82
C ALA A 112 14.27 -11.82 -81.36
N ASN A 113 13.58 -12.65 -80.58
CA ASN A 113 12.26 -13.17 -80.95
C ASN A 113 11.23 -12.04 -81.14
N ARG A 114 11.16 -11.09 -80.19
CA ARG A 114 10.21 -9.98 -80.25
C ARG A 114 10.48 -9.04 -81.41
N ASN A 115 11.74 -8.74 -81.71
CA ASN A 115 12.12 -7.99 -82.89
C ASN A 115 11.71 -8.72 -84.18
N ALA A 116 11.97 -10.02 -84.29
CA ALA A 116 11.57 -10.83 -85.44
C ALA A 116 10.03 -10.85 -85.63
N PHE A 117 9.28 -11.02 -84.54
CA PHE A 117 7.81 -10.99 -84.56
C PHE A 117 7.27 -9.66 -85.08
N VAL A 118 7.79 -8.52 -84.59
CA VAL A 118 7.35 -7.20 -85.06
C VAL A 118 7.63 -7.02 -86.56
N GLN A 119 8.77 -7.51 -87.08
CA GLN A 119 9.07 -7.45 -88.51
C GLN A 119 8.12 -8.33 -89.35
N LEU A 120 7.80 -9.53 -88.87
CA LEU A 120 6.83 -10.43 -89.52
C LEU A 120 5.43 -9.80 -89.58
N VAL A 121 4.98 -9.16 -88.50
CA VAL A 121 3.70 -8.44 -88.43
C VAL A 121 3.69 -7.24 -89.38
N ARG A 122 4.74 -6.41 -89.39
CA ARG A 122 4.86 -5.23 -90.27
C ARG A 122 4.87 -5.58 -91.75
N SER A 123 5.32 -6.77 -92.11
CA SER A 123 5.36 -7.25 -93.49
C SER A 123 4.12 -8.08 -93.89
N ASN A 124 3.16 -8.29 -92.98
CA ASN A 124 2.01 -9.18 -93.20
C ASN A 124 0.82 -8.53 -93.92
N TRP A 125 1.06 -7.70 -94.95
CA TRP A 125 0.02 -6.95 -95.67
C TRP A 125 -1.06 -7.85 -96.31
N LEU A 126 -0.67 -9.06 -96.72
CA LEU A 126 -1.53 -10.03 -97.41
C LEU A 126 -1.90 -11.25 -96.55
N GLY A 127 -1.51 -11.27 -95.27
CA GLY A 127 -1.77 -12.42 -94.39
C GLY A 127 -0.85 -13.64 -94.59
N LEU A 128 0.08 -13.61 -95.54
CA LEU A 128 0.94 -14.75 -95.88
C LEU A 128 1.95 -15.13 -94.78
N ASN A 129 2.30 -14.20 -93.89
CA ASN A 129 3.22 -14.46 -92.78
C ASN A 129 2.53 -15.06 -91.55
N ALA A 130 1.22 -15.32 -91.58
CA ALA A 130 0.48 -15.84 -90.44
C ALA A 130 1.11 -17.12 -89.80
N PRO A 131 1.59 -18.12 -90.57
CA PRO A 131 2.26 -19.29 -89.98
C PRO A 131 3.58 -18.94 -89.28
N ALA A 132 4.36 -18.00 -89.83
CA ALA A 132 5.63 -17.58 -89.24
C ALA A 132 5.43 -16.73 -87.96
N ILE A 133 4.37 -15.92 -87.93
CA ILE A 133 3.96 -15.16 -86.73
C ILE A 133 3.58 -16.15 -85.61
N ALA A 134 2.74 -17.15 -85.92
CA ALA A 134 2.36 -18.18 -84.96
C ALA A 134 3.56 -19.00 -84.45
N ALA A 135 4.52 -19.31 -85.32
CA ALA A 135 5.76 -19.98 -84.90
C ALA A 135 6.61 -19.09 -83.96
N ALA A 136 6.72 -17.80 -84.24
CA ALA A 136 7.43 -16.86 -83.38
C ALA A 136 6.75 -16.69 -82.01
N GLU A 137 5.42 -16.69 -81.95
CA GLU A 137 4.67 -16.72 -80.69
C GLU A 137 4.85 -18.05 -79.94
N SER A 138 4.82 -19.20 -80.63
CA SER A 138 5.07 -20.50 -80.00
C SER A 138 6.44 -20.57 -79.33
N ILE A 139 7.50 -20.07 -80.00
CA ILE A 139 8.85 -20.01 -79.43
C ILE A 139 8.89 -19.07 -78.22
N TYR A 140 8.11 -17.99 -78.25
CA TYR A 140 8.01 -17.07 -77.11
C TYR A 140 7.34 -17.74 -75.90
N GLU A 141 6.28 -18.50 -76.11
CA GLU A 141 5.62 -19.30 -75.06
C GLU A 141 6.55 -20.40 -74.51
N GLU A 142 7.38 -21.02 -75.35
CA GLU A 142 8.42 -21.96 -74.91
C GLU A 142 9.46 -21.29 -74.01
N MET A 143 9.93 -20.08 -74.38
CA MET A 143 10.85 -19.30 -73.55
C MET A 143 10.21 -18.92 -72.20
N TRP A 144 8.92 -18.51 -72.22
CA TRP A 144 8.17 -18.25 -71.00
C TRP A 144 8.08 -19.48 -70.10
N ALA A 145 7.74 -20.64 -70.64
CA ALA A 145 7.65 -21.89 -69.88
C ALA A 145 9.01 -22.32 -69.30
N ALA A 146 10.10 -22.17 -70.05
CA ALA A 146 11.45 -22.46 -69.59
C ALA A 146 11.86 -21.56 -68.41
N ASP A 147 11.61 -20.25 -68.50
CA ASP A 147 11.88 -19.28 -67.44
C ASP A 147 11.05 -19.56 -66.19
N VAL A 148 9.75 -19.88 -66.35
CA VAL A 148 8.88 -20.24 -65.23
C VAL A 148 9.39 -21.48 -64.51
N SER A 149 9.85 -22.50 -65.25
CA SER A 149 10.46 -23.71 -64.71
C SER A 149 11.75 -23.40 -63.94
N ALA A 150 12.67 -22.65 -64.55
CA ALA A 150 13.94 -22.27 -63.95
C ALA A 150 13.75 -21.46 -62.64
N MET A 151 12.85 -20.48 -62.66
CA MET A 151 12.56 -19.66 -61.47
C MET A 151 11.81 -20.44 -60.38
N SER A 152 10.96 -21.39 -60.76
CA SER A 152 10.28 -22.27 -59.80
C SER A 152 11.26 -23.22 -59.12
N ALA A 153 12.20 -23.79 -59.90
CA ALA A 153 13.29 -24.62 -59.38
C ALA A 153 14.27 -23.83 -58.50
N TYR A 154 14.58 -22.58 -58.89
CA TYR A 154 15.36 -21.67 -58.06
C TYR A 154 14.70 -21.42 -56.71
N HIS A 155 13.41 -21.08 -56.72
CA HIS A 155 12.67 -20.80 -55.50
C HIS A 155 12.57 -22.03 -54.60
N SER A 156 12.26 -23.20 -55.15
CA SER A 156 12.15 -24.43 -54.35
C SER A 156 13.51 -24.85 -53.79
N GLY A 157 14.58 -24.79 -54.60
CA GLY A 157 15.95 -25.09 -54.17
C GLY A 157 16.45 -24.13 -53.10
N ALA A 158 16.32 -22.82 -53.31
CA ALA A 158 16.74 -21.81 -52.35
C ALA A 158 15.92 -21.88 -51.04
N SER A 159 14.61 -22.14 -51.14
CA SER A 159 13.76 -22.33 -49.96
C SER A 159 14.11 -23.60 -49.19
N ALA A 160 14.48 -24.68 -49.88
CA ALA A 160 14.92 -25.92 -49.24
C ALA A 160 16.23 -25.73 -48.47
N VAL A 161 17.19 -24.99 -49.03
CA VAL A 161 18.42 -24.64 -48.31
C VAL A 161 18.13 -23.72 -47.13
N ALA A 162 17.26 -22.71 -47.31
CA ALA A 162 16.88 -21.81 -46.23
C ALA A 162 16.18 -22.53 -45.07
N ALA A 163 15.38 -23.56 -45.36
CA ALA A 163 14.70 -24.37 -44.34
C ALA A 163 15.66 -25.22 -43.48
N GLN A 164 16.91 -25.43 -43.92
CA GLN A 164 17.93 -26.17 -43.16
C GLN A 164 18.69 -25.29 -42.16
N LEU A 165 18.53 -23.96 -42.20
CA LEU A 165 19.08 -23.07 -41.20
C LEU A 165 18.30 -23.25 -39.87
N ALA A 166 19.00 -23.79 -38.87
CA ALA A 166 18.43 -23.93 -37.54
C ALA A 166 18.01 -22.57 -36.96
N PRO A 167 16.83 -22.45 -36.31
CA PRO A 167 16.44 -21.23 -35.64
C PRO A 167 17.44 -20.87 -34.55
N TRP A 168 17.97 -19.65 -34.56
CA TRP A 168 18.89 -19.15 -33.52
C TRP A 168 18.28 -19.25 -32.10
N ALA A 169 16.95 -19.23 -31.99
CA ALA A 169 16.23 -19.45 -30.74
C ALA A 169 16.48 -20.83 -30.12
N GLU A 170 16.66 -21.88 -30.92
CA GLU A 170 16.96 -23.23 -30.44
C GLU A 170 18.42 -23.34 -29.96
N ALA A 171 19.36 -22.62 -30.62
CA ALA A 171 20.75 -22.56 -30.20
C ALA A 171 20.91 -21.88 -28.82
N LEU A 172 20.10 -20.88 -28.50
CA LEU A 172 20.07 -20.22 -27.19
C LEU A 172 19.58 -21.15 -26.07
N GLN A 173 18.68 -22.09 -26.37
CA GLN A 173 18.19 -23.08 -25.39
C GLN A 173 19.23 -24.15 -25.05
N ALA A 174 20.24 -24.32 -25.90
CA ALA A 174 21.34 -25.27 -25.72
C ALA A 174 22.55 -24.67 -24.97
N LEU A 175 22.46 -23.42 -24.49
CA LEU A 175 23.57 -22.80 -23.77
C LEU A 175 23.91 -23.58 -22.48
N PRO A 176 25.20 -23.90 -22.25
CA PRO A 176 25.62 -24.58 -21.04
C PRO A 176 25.39 -23.71 -19.81
N ASN A 177 25.40 -24.34 -18.64
CA ASN A 177 25.48 -23.58 -17.40
C ASN A 177 26.76 -22.72 -17.39
N LEU A 178 26.62 -21.43 -17.07
CA LEU A 178 27.72 -20.48 -16.92
C LEU A 178 27.96 -20.22 -15.43
N GLY A 179 29.13 -20.64 -14.94
CA GLY A 179 29.54 -20.49 -13.53
C GLY A 179 29.71 -21.83 -12.81
N ILE A 180 30.09 -21.77 -11.54
CA ILE A 180 30.58 -22.95 -10.79
C ILE A 180 29.44 -23.60 -9.99
N GLY A 181 29.38 -24.94 -10.01
CA GLY A 181 28.50 -25.71 -9.15
C GLY A 181 27.02 -25.68 -9.57
N ASN A 182 26.73 -25.39 -10.84
CA ASN A 182 25.37 -25.44 -11.37
C ASN A 182 24.98 -26.87 -11.76
N LEU A 183 23.79 -27.32 -11.36
CA LEU A 183 23.17 -28.59 -11.75
C LEU A 183 21.90 -28.32 -12.57
N GLY A 184 21.78 -28.92 -13.76
CA GLY A 184 20.67 -28.71 -14.71
C GLY A 184 21.12 -27.97 -15.97
N SER A 185 20.26 -27.16 -16.59
CA SER A 185 20.58 -26.41 -17.83
C SER A 185 20.30 -24.91 -17.74
N LEU A 186 20.93 -24.10 -18.60
CA LEU A 186 20.66 -22.67 -18.75
C LEU A 186 20.83 -21.83 -17.46
N ASN A 187 21.63 -22.29 -16.50
CA ASN A 187 21.90 -21.51 -15.29
C ASN A 187 23.07 -20.55 -15.50
N ILE A 188 22.94 -19.32 -15.00
CA ILE A 188 23.98 -18.29 -15.03
C ILE A 188 24.28 -17.84 -13.61
N GLY A 189 25.55 -17.86 -13.21
CA GLY A 189 26.00 -17.60 -11.84
C GLY A 189 26.41 -18.90 -11.13
N ASN A 190 26.41 -18.95 -9.80
CA ASN A 190 27.02 -20.06 -9.06
C ASN A 190 26.01 -20.81 -8.18
N GLY A 191 26.19 -22.13 -8.08
CA GLY A 191 25.48 -22.98 -7.12
C GLY A 191 23.99 -23.16 -7.39
N ASN A 192 23.52 -22.93 -8.62
CA ASN A 192 22.10 -23.10 -8.96
C ASN A 192 21.77 -24.57 -9.24
N THR A 193 20.60 -25.03 -8.80
CA THR A 193 20.07 -26.38 -9.08
C THR A 193 18.74 -26.26 -9.81
N GLY A 194 18.56 -26.99 -10.91
CA GLY A 194 17.40 -26.91 -11.80
C GLY A 194 17.71 -26.11 -13.08
N ASN A 195 16.72 -25.47 -13.70
CA ASN A 195 16.86 -24.96 -15.08
C ASN A 195 16.60 -23.46 -15.20
N GLY A 196 17.42 -22.74 -15.96
CA GLY A 196 17.16 -21.35 -16.34
C GLY A 196 17.32 -20.33 -15.20
N ASN A 197 18.08 -20.63 -14.15
CA ASN A 197 18.24 -19.71 -13.02
C ASN A 197 19.37 -18.70 -13.26
N PHE A 198 19.18 -17.45 -12.84
CA PHE A 198 20.17 -16.39 -12.90
C PHE A 198 20.53 -15.90 -11.48
N GLY A 199 21.81 -15.98 -11.13
CA GLY A 199 22.37 -15.52 -9.85
C GLY A 199 22.92 -16.66 -9.00
N LEU A 200 22.66 -16.64 -7.68
CA LEU A 200 23.41 -17.45 -6.71
C LEU A 200 22.53 -18.39 -5.90
N GLY A 201 22.82 -19.69 -5.91
CA GLY A 201 22.23 -20.64 -4.96
C GLY A 201 20.73 -20.84 -5.11
N ASN A 202 20.16 -20.65 -6.31
CA ASN A 202 18.74 -20.90 -6.54
C ASN A 202 18.47 -22.40 -6.71
N ASN A 203 17.32 -22.89 -6.25
CA ASN A 203 16.88 -24.27 -6.41
C ASN A 203 15.48 -24.34 -7.05
N GLY A 204 15.41 -24.77 -8.30
CA GLY A 204 14.18 -24.87 -9.08
C GLY A 204 14.36 -24.26 -10.46
N THR A 205 13.36 -23.56 -10.99
CA THR A 205 13.38 -23.12 -12.40
C THR A 205 13.14 -21.63 -12.60
N SER A 206 13.86 -21.02 -13.53
CA SER A 206 13.64 -19.63 -13.97
C SER A 206 13.69 -18.58 -12.84
N ASN A 207 14.46 -18.82 -11.77
CA ASN A 207 14.61 -17.85 -10.69
C ASN A 207 15.69 -16.82 -11.01
N PHE A 208 15.50 -15.57 -10.60
CA PHE A 208 16.46 -14.49 -10.74
C PHE A 208 16.85 -13.93 -9.36
N GLY A 209 18.13 -13.72 -9.12
CA GLY A 209 18.66 -13.28 -7.83
C GLY A 209 19.30 -14.43 -7.05
N GLY A 210 19.04 -14.56 -5.74
CA GLY A 210 19.76 -15.55 -4.94
C GLY A 210 18.98 -16.26 -3.84
N GLY A 211 19.30 -17.53 -3.61
CA GLY A 211 18.72 -18.35 -2.55
C GLY A 211 17.23 -18.63 -2.72
N ASN A 212 16.68 -18.48 -3.93
CA ASN A 212 15.26 -18.74 -4.17
C ASN A 212 15.00 -20.24 -4.35
N ILE A 213 13.88 -20.73 -3.85
CA ILE A 213 13.40 -22.10 -4.00
C ILE A 213 12.07 -22.09 -4.76
N GLY A 214 11.92 -22.94 -5.76
CA GLY A 214 10.71 -23.03 -6.58
C GLY A 214 10.89 -22.40 -7.95
N THR A 215 9.88 -21.70 -8.47
CA THR A 215 9.84 -21.32 -9.89
C THR A 215 9.53 -19.84 -10.12
N GLN A 216 10.22 -19.20 -11.06
CA GLN A 216 9.95 -17.81 -11.50
C GLN A 216 10.02 -16.76 -10.38
N ASN A 217 10.81 -16.97 -9.33
CA ASN A 217 11.00 -15.98 -8.27
C ASN A 217 12.06 -14.95 -8.65
N PHE A 218 11.83 -13.68 -8.33
CA PHE A 218 12.77 -12.57 -8.55
C PHE A 218 13.18 -11.93 -7.23
N GLY A 219 14.48 -11.86 -6.95
CA GLY A 219 15.06 -11.27 -5.74
C GLY A 219 15.72 -12.32 -4.85
N PHE A 220 15.51 -12.28 -3.54
CA PHE A 220 16.32 -13.08 -2.59
C PHE A 220 15.50 -13.93 -1.61
N GLY A 221 15.87 -15.20 -1.46
CA GLY A 221 15.33 -16.05 -0.39
C GLY A 221 13.83 -16.31 -0.49
N ASN A 222 13.24 -16.22 -1.68
CA ASN A 222 11.82 -16.53 -1.87
C ASN A 222 11.60 -18.04 -2.00
N ASN A 223 10.49 -18.56 -1.50
CA ASN A 223 10.11 -19.97 -1.60
C ASN A 223 8.70 -20.13 -2.19
N GLY A 224 8.61 -20.65 -3.42
CA GLY A 224 7.34 -20.89 -4.10
C GLY A 224 7.36 -20.45 -5.55
N TRP A 225 6.28 -19.82 -6.04
CA TRP A 225 6.11 -19.48 -7.45
C TRP A 225 5.84 -17.98 -7.66
N GLN A 226 6.52 -17.37 -8.63
CA GLN A 226 6.27 -15.99 -9.06
C GLN A 226 6.34 -14.91 -7.97
N ASN A 227 7.20 -15.09 -6.96
CA ASN A 227 7.39 -14.07 -5.94
C ASN A 227 8.41 -13.02 -6.39
N PHE A 228 8.13 -11.75 -6.13
CA PHE A 228 9.03 -10.62 -6.38
C PHE A 228 9.44 -9.95 -5.06
N GLY A 229 10.74 -9.76 -4.84
CA GLY A 229 11.31 -9.13 -3.65
C GLY A 229 12.07 -10.13 -2.80
N ALA A 230 11.91 -10.13 -1.48
CA ALA A 230 12.72 -11.00 -0.62
C ALA A 230 11.96 -11.68 0.53
N GLY A 231 12.35 -12.93 0.82
CA GLY A 231 11.83 -13.71 1.93
C GLY A 231 10.35 -14.07 1.82
N ASN A 232 9.77 -14.03 0.62
CA ASN A 232 8.36 -14.36 0.43
C ASN A 232 8.15 -15.87 0.31
N ILE A 233 7.06 -16.38 0.85
CA ILE A 233 6.66 -17.78 0.79
C ILE A 233 5.30 -17.88 0.09
N GLY A 234 5.11 -18.85 -0.80
CA GLY A 234 3.85 -19.08 -1.50
C GLY A 234 3.87 -18.58 -2.94
N ILE A 235 2.74 -18.06 -3.42
CA ILE A 235 2.51 -17.74 -4.82
C ILE A 235 2.28 -16.24 -5.03
N GLY A 236 2.97 -15.65 -6.00
CA GLY A 236 2.63 -14.34 -6.56
C GLY A 236 2.85 -13.14 -5.63
N ASN A 237 3.61 -13.30 -4.53
CA ASN A 237 3.78 -12.20 -3.58
C ASN A 237 4.73 -11.12 -4.12
N PHE A 238 4.46 -9.86 -3.80
CA PHE A 238 5.31 -8.71 -4.12
C PHE A 238 5.76 -7.99 -2.84
N GLY A 239 7.06 -7.82 -2.64
CA GLY A 239 7.65 -7.11 -1.51
C GLY A 239 8.45 -8.01 -0.59
N PHE A 240 8.26 -7.91 0.73
CA PHE A 240 9.16 -8.50 1.71
C PHE A 240 8.45 -9.35 2.76
N GLY A 241 8.91 -10.58 2.96
CA GLY A 241 8.48 -11.43 4.09
C GLY A 241 7.01 -11.80 4.07
N ASN A 242 6.35 -11.80 2.90
CA ASN A 242 4.94 -12.18 2.81
C ASN A 242 4.81 -13.70 2.81
N ASN A 243 3.80 -14.24 3.51
CA ASN A 243 3.49 -15.65 3.60
C ASN A 243 2.11 -15.94 2.99
N GLY A 244 2.13 -16.29 1.71
CA GLY A 244 0.95 -16.66 0.92
C GLY A 244 0.39 -18.02 1.30
N LEU A 245 -0.94 -18.14 1.38
CA LEU A 245 -1.59 -19.45 1.38
C LEU A 245 -1.36 -20.10 0.00
N GLY A 246 -0.77 -21.29 -0.02
CA GLY A 246 -0.39 -22.03 -1.24
C GLY A 246 -1.58 -22.58 -2.05
N ASP A 247 -2.72 -21.91 -2.03
CA ASP A 247 -3.89 -22.33 -2.79
C ASP A 247 -3.75 -21.88 -4.26
N THR A 248 -4.31 -22.67 -5.17
CA THR A 248 -4.02 -22.69 -6.62
C THR A 248 -4.40 -21.43 -7.42
N ALA A 249 -4.96 -20.42 -6.78
CA ALA A 249 -5.30 -19.15 -7.42
C ALA A 249 -4.24 -18.08 -7.11
N GLN A 250 -3.91 -17.25 -8.10
CA GLN A 250 -2.89 -16.20 -8.06
C GLN A 250 -3.25 -15.07 -7.08
N HIS A 251 -3.27 -15.37 -5.78
CA HIS A 251 -3.67 -14.45 -4.73
C HIS A 251 -2.49 -14.06 -3.85
N GLY A 252 -1.47 -13.46 -4.47
CA GLY A 252 -0.28 -13.01 -3.78
C GLY A 252 -0.54 -11.78 -2.91
N ASN A 253 0.23 -11.65 -1.83
CA ASN A 253 0.21 -10.45 -1.02
C ASN A 253 1.19 -9.41 -1.56
N ALA A 254 0.85 -8.13 -1.43
CA ALA A 254 1.71 -7.02 -1.79
C ALA A 254 2.08 -6.18 -0.57
N GLY A 255 3.38 -5.96 -0.33
CA GLY A 255 3.89 -5.14 0.76
C GLY A 255 4.82 -5.92 1.69
N ILE A 256 4.68 -5.75 3.00
CA ILE A 256 5.63 -6.28 3.99
C ILE A 256 4.92 -7.13 5.03
N GLY A 257 5.38 -8.37 5.23
CA GLY A 257 5.00 -9.21 6.36
C GLY A 257 3.53 -9.64 6.38
N ASN A 258 2.84 -9.64 5.24
CA ASN A 258 1.44 -10.07 5.19
C ASN A 258 1.35 -11.60 5.19
N THR A 259 0.35 -12.16 5.88
CA THR A 259 0.05 -13.59 5.92
C THR A 259 -1.36 -13.87 5.41
N GLY A 260 -1.53 -14.85 4.53
CA GLY A 260 -2.81 -15.18 3.92
C GLY A 260 -2.81 -14.89 2.42
N SER A 261 -3.86 -14.27 1.87
CA SER A 261 -3.99 -14.03 0.42
C SER A 261 -4.55 -12.65 0.08
N ASP A 262 -4.11 -12.08 -1.05
CA ASP A 262 -4.57 -10.78 -1.57
C ASP A 262 -4.48 -9.61 -0.58
N ASN A 263 -3.58 -9.65 0.41
CA ASN A 263 -3.40 -8.52 1.32
C ASN A 263 -2.46 -7.47 0.72
N TYR A 264 -2.81 -6.20 0.85
CA TYR A 264 -2.04 -5.06 0.37
C TYR A 264 -1.65 -4.15 1.55
N GLY A 265 -0.35 -4.06 1.84
CA GLY A 265 0.21 -3.18 2.87
C GLY A 265 1.13 -3.88 3.86
N LEU A 266 0.95 -3.64 5.16
CA LEU A 266 1.92 -4.00 6.19
C LEU A 266 1.32 -4.93 7.25
N GLY A 267 1.84 -6.14 7.40
CA GLY A 267 1.52 -7.02 8.54
C GLY A 267 0.06 -7.44 8.64
N ASN A 268 -0.68 -7.52 7.54
CA ASN A 268 -2.05 -7.99 7.55
C ASN A 268 -2.11 -9.52 7.64
N THR A 269 -3.11 -10.06 8.32
CA THR A 269 -3.37 -11.50 8.45
C THR A 269 -4.79 -11.83 7.99
N GLY A 270 -4.92 -12.70 6.99
CA GLY A 270 -6.21 -13.15 6.45
C GLY A 270 -6.31 -12.90 4.94
N ILE A 271 -7.48 -12.50 4.45
CA ILE A 271 -7.75 -12.36 3.01
C ILE A 271 -8.18 -10.95 2.65
N ARG A 272 -7.61 -10.37 1.59
CA ARG A 272 -8.08 -9.10 1.00
C ARG A 272 -8.11 -7.91 1.96
N ASN A 273 -7.16 -7.82 2.88
CA ASN A 273 -7.02 -6.62 3.70
C ASN A 273 -6.17 -5.55 2.99
N LEU A 274 -6.57 -4.29 3.11
CA LEU A 274 -5.84 -3.12 2.62
C LEU A 274 -5.41 -2.24 3.79
N GLY A 275 -4.11 -1.96 3.90
CA GLY A 275 -3.52 -1.09 4.93
C GLY A 275 -2.62 -1.85 5.89
N GLY A 276 -2.76 -1.65 7.20
CA GLY A 276 -1.75 -2.09 8.19
C GLY A 276 -2.29 -2.86 9.38
N GLY A 277 -1.72 -4.03 9.69
CA GLY A 277 -2.00 -4.76 10.93
C GLY A 277 -3.46 -5.21 11.08
N ASN A 278 -4.19 -5.40 9.98
CA ASN A 278 -5.54 -5.92 10.04
C ASN A 278 -5.52 -7.44 10.21
N THR A 279 -6.44 -7.98 11.01
CA THR A 279 -6.62 -9.42 11.24
C THR A 279 -8.05 -9.83 10.91
N GLY A 280 -8.22 -10.79 10.01
CA GLY A 280 -9.50 -11.21 9.44
C GLY A 280 -9.56 -10.90 7.94
N ASN A 281 -10.74 -10.72 7.37
CA ASN A 281 -10.90 -10.60 5.92
C ASN A 281 -11.55 -9.27 5.48
N PHE A 282 -11.16 -8.76 4.31
CA PHE A 282 -11.79 -7.60 3.67
C PHE A 282 -11.75 -6.31 4.49
N ASN A 283 -10.78 -6.14 5.40
CA ASN A 283 -10.64 -4.90 6.16
C ASN A 283 -9.86 -3.85 5.36
N THR A 284 -10.27 -2.59 5.44
CA THR A 284 -9.55 -1.43 4.88
C THR A 284 -9.17 -0.47 6.00
N GLY A 285 -7.91 -0.08 6.08
CA GLY A 285 -7.37 0.83 7.10
C GLY A 285 -6.34 0.13 7.99
N ALA A 286 -6.35 0.38 9.30
CA ALA A 286 -5.32 -0.22 10.16
C ALA A 286 -5.80 -0.72 11.52
N GLY A 287 -5.22 -1.82 11.98
CA GLY A 287 -5.48 -2.42 13.29
C GLY A 287 -6.91 -2.94 13.47
N ASN A 288 -7.63 -3.24 12.38
CA ASN A 288 -8.97 -3.81 12.49
C ASN A 288 -8.92 -5.31 12.80
N PHE A 289 -9.80 -5.78 13.66
CA PHE A 289 -9.98 -7.19 14.01
C PHE A 289 -11.41 -7.65 13.65
N GLY A 290 -11.52 -8.67 12.83
CA GLY A 290 -12.79 -9.19 12.29
C GLY A 290 -12.88 -8.98 10.77
N ASN A 291 -14.09 -8.89 10.20
CA ASN A 291 -14.27 -8.88 8.75
C ASN A 291 -15.00 -7.64 8.22
N GLY A 292 -14.56 -7.12 7.08
CA GLY A 292 -15.27 -6.07 6.35
C GLY A 292 -15.27 -4.71 7.06
N ASN A 293 -14.31 -4.42 7.93
CA ASN A 293 -14.22 -3.14 8.60
C ASN A 293 -13.51 -2.10 7.74
N PHE A 294 -13.96 -0.85 7.78
CA PHE A 294 -13.32 0.30 7.16
C PHE A 294 -12.92 1.32 8.23
N GLY A 295 -11.63 1.59 8.39
CA GLY A 295 -11.09 2.60 9.30
C GLY A 295 -10.01 2.06 10.24
N PHE A 296 -10.01 2.51 11.50
CA PHE A 296 -8.89 2.29 12.41
C PHE A 296 -9.31 1.62 13.73
N GLY A 297 -8.66 0.52 14.10
CA GLY A 297 -8.82 -0.09 15.43
C GLY A 297 -10.22 -0.64 15.72
N ASN A 298 -11.00 -1.00 14.69
CA ASN A 298 -12.34 -1.56 14.90
C ASN A 298 -12.26 -3.05 15.25
N THR A 299 -13.08 -3.50 16.20
CA THR A 299 -13.23 -4.90 16.62
C THR A 299 -14.66 -5.38 16.33
N GLY A 300 -14.80 -6.41 15.51
CA GLY A 300 -16.08 -6.96 15.04
C GLY A 300 -16.19 -6.93 13.52
N ASN A 301 -17.38 -6.94 12.94
CA ASN A 301 -17.60 -7.08 11.51
C ASN A 301 -18.39 -5.91 10.91
N GLY A 302 -18.01 -5.47 9.71
CA GLY A 302 -18.78 -4.48 8.94
C GLY A 302 -18.80 -3.08 9.55
N ASN A 303 -17.85 -2.73 10.42
CA ASN A 303 -17.80 -1.40 11.04
C ASN A 303 -17.13 -0.38 10.13
N ILE A 304 -17.62 0.87 10.12
CA ILE A 304 -17.02 2.00 9.39
C ILE A 304 -16.68 3.11 10.39
N GLY A 305 -15.41 3.22 10.79
CA GLY A 305 -15.08 4.14 11.86
C GLY A 305 -13.71 4.00 12.52
N ILE A 306 -13.63 4.58 13.73
CA ILE A 306 -12.42 4.52 14.57
C ILE A 306 -12.78 3.94 15.94
N GLY A 307 -12.10 2.88 16.36
CA GLY A 307 -12.18 2.30 17.70
C GLY A 307 -13.51 1.63 18.04
N LEU A 308 -14.33 1.28 17.05
CA LEU A 308 -15.66 0.69 17.27
C LEU A 308 -15.53 -0.77 17.76
N THR A 309 -16.42 -1.20 18.66
CA THR A 309 -16.47 -2.59 19.17
C THR A 309 -17.88 -3.15 19.02
N GLY A 310 -18.06 -4.22 18.24
CA GLY A 310 -19.36 -4.81 17.87
C GLY A 310 -19.50 -4.93 16.35
N ASP A 311 -20.70 -5.19 15.82
CA ASP A 311 -20.93 -5.39 14.37
C ASP A 311 -21.76 -4.26 13.75
N ASN A 312 -21.47 -3.94 12.48
CA ASN A 312 -22.21 -3.00 11.62
C ASN A 312 -22.36 -1.57 12.19
N GLN A 313 -21.40 -1.11 13.00
CA GLN A 313 -21.40 0.23 13.54
C GLN A 313 -20.76 1.23 12.57
N ILE A 314 -21.21 2.49 12.64
CA ILE A 314 -20.63 3.59 11.88
C ILE A 314 -20.35 4.75 12.84
N GLY A 315 -19.13 5.28 12.84
CA GLY A 315 -18.77 6.47 13.63
C GLY A 315 -17.39 6.44 14.26
N ILE A 316 -17.22 7.18 15.34
CA ILE A 316 -15.98 7.21 16.13
C ILE A 316 -16.36 6.82 17.55
N ASN A 317 -15.74 5.76 18.08
CA ASN A 317 -15.83 5.45 19.49
C ASN A 317 -14.96 6.45 20.26
N PHE A 318 -15.61 7.41 20.91
CA PHE A 318 -14.89 8.38 21.72
C PHE A 318 -14.48 7.84 23.10
N ALA A 319 -15.05 6.72 23.53
CA ALA A 319 -14.69 6.11 24.79
C ALA A 319 -13.21 5.68 24.74
N GLY A 320 -12.39 6.24 25.63
CA GLY A 320 -10.95 5.97 25.70
C GLY A 320 -10.08 6.75 24.70
N LEU A 321 -10.63 7.28 23.59
CA LEU A 321 -9.85 8.07 22.62
C LEU A 321 -9.57 9.50 23.11
N LEU A 322 -10.60 10.17 23.63
CA LEU A 322 -10.52 11.59 24.03
C LEU A 322 -10.57 11.79 25.54
N ASN A 323 -10.58 10.72 26.33
CA ASN A 323 -10.50 10.80 27.79
C ASN A 323 -9.18 10.18 28.27
N SER A 324 -8.58 10.74 29.33
CA SER A 324 -7.44 10.16 30.03
C SER A 324 -7.86 9.68 31.42
N GLY A 325 -7.32 8.54 31.87
CA GLY A 325 -7.73 7.86 33.10
C GLY A 325 -8.90 6.89 32.90
N SER A 326 -9.62 6.53 33.97
CA SER A 326 -10.56 5.39 33.97
C SER A 326 -12.00 5.80 34.31
N GLY A 327 -12.99 5.11 33.73
CA GLY A 327 -14.41 5.30 34.07
C GLY A 327 -15.03 6.62 33.60
N ASN A 328 -14.35 7.41 32.76
CA ASN A 328 -14.89 8.66 32.25
C ASN A 328 -15.92 8.43 31.13
N ILE A 329 -17.04 9.16 31.17
CA ILE A 329 -18.12 9.15 30.18
C ILE A 329 -18.22 10.54 29.54
N GLY A 330 -18.22 10.62 28.21
CA GLY A 330 -18.20 11.89 27.45
C GLY A 330 -16.85 12.13 26.79
N LEU A 331 -16.43 13.39 26.58
CA LEU A 331 -15.21 13.75 25.83
C LEU A 331 -14.27 14.67 26.63
N PHE A 332 -12.97 14.57 26.40
CA PHE A 332 -11.95 15.47 26.96
C PHE A 332 -11.87 15.50 28.49
N ASN A 333 -12.33 14.43 29.16
CA ASN A 333 -12.20 14.29 30.60
C ASN A 333 -10.84 13.68 30.98
N SER A 334 -10.28 14.13 32.09
CA SER A 334 -9.03 13.61 32.67
C SER A 334 -9.23 13.17 34.12
N GLY A 335 -8.68 12.02 34.50
CA GLY A 335 -8.82 11.47 35.85
C GLY A 335 -9.85 10.33 35.89
N THR A 336 -10.69 10.25 36.93
CA THR A 336 -11.54 9.08 37.17
C THR A 336 -13.03 9.41 37.29
N ASN A 337 -13.88 8.57 36.71
CA ASN A 337 -15.34 8.60 36.90
C ASN A 337 -16.01 9.97 36.61
N ASN A 338 -15.45 10.78 35.70
CA ASN A 338 -16.07 12.04 35.29
C ASN A 338 -17.11 11.81 34.19
N ILE A 339 -18.22 12.54 34.22
CA ILE A 339 -19.30 12.46 33.23
C ILE A 339 -19.50 13.83 32.59
N GLY A 340 -19.40 13.93 31.27
CA GLY A 340 -19.63 15.16 30.51
C GLY A 340 -18.39 15.58 29.71
N PHE A 341 -18.01 16.85 29.76
CA PHE A 341 -16.96 17.39 28.89
C PHE A 341 -15.92 18.22 29.64
N PHE A 342 -14.64 18.03 29.29
CA PHE A 342 -13.54 18.85 29.80
C PHE A 342 -13.39 18.85 31.34
N ASN A 343 -13.89 17.82 32.03
CA ASN A 343 -13.71 17.73 33.48
C ASN A 343 -12.35 17.13 33.85
N SER A 344 -11.81 17.53 35.00
CA SER A 344 -10.56 16.99 35.54
C SER A 344 -10.71 16.58 37.00
N GLY A 345 -10.01 15.53 37.43
CA GLY A 345 -10.08 15.02 38.81
C GLY A 345 -10.98 13.79 38.92
N SER A 346 -11.78 13.67 39.99
CA SER A 346 -12.64 12.51 40.21
C SER A 346 -14.12 12.87 40.38
N GLY A 347 -15.01 12.06 39.81
CA GLY A 347 -16.44 12.06 40.13
C GLY A 347 -17.21 13.32 39.73
N ASN A 348 -16.71 14.14 38.81
CA ASN A 348 -17.38 15.37 38.38
C ASN A 348 -18.41 15.09 37.27
N ILE A 349 -19.62 15.62 37.39
CA ILE A 349 -20.68 15.57 36.38
C ILE A 349 -20.91 16.97 35.81
N GLY A 350 -20.76 17.13 34.50
CA GLY A 350 -21.06 18.36 33.78
C GLY A 350 -19.91 18.83 32.90
N PHE A 351 -19.54 20.11 33.00
CA PHE A 351 -18.61 20.74 32.07
C PHE A 351 -17.53 21.54 32.80
N PHE A 352 -16.27 21.38 32.39
CA PHE A 352 -15.14 22.18 32.90
C PHE A 352 -14.94 22.15 34.42
N SER A 353 -15.52 21.17 35.12
CA SER A 353 -15.36 21.04 36.56
C SER A 353 -14.01 20.40 36.89
N SER A 354 -13.39 20.89 37.95
CA SER A 354 -12.11 20.43 38.47
C SER A 354 -12.28 20.02 39.93
N GLY A 355 -11.64 18.95 40.37
CA GLY A 355 -11.65 18.60 41.78
C GLY A 355 -11.87 17.11 42.02
N SER A 356 -11.61 16.73 43.25
CA SER A 356 -11.66 15.34 43.71
C SER A 356 -12.15 15.36 45.14
N ASN A 357 -13.11 14.49 45.45
CA ASN A 357 -13.51 14.26 46.82
C ASN A 357 -12.51 13.31 47.46
N VAL A 358 -11.58 13.83 48.28
CA VAL A 358 -10.57 12.99 48.96
C VAL A 358 -11.19 12.22 50.13
N LEU A 359 -12.31 12.69 50.68
CA LEU A 359 -12.98 12.08 51.83
C LEU A 359 -13.80 10.85 51.41
N ASP A 360 -14.39 10.88 50.22
CA ASP A 360 -15.07 9.75 49.60
C ASP A 360 -14.76 9.69 48.09
N PRO A 361 -13.62 9.10 47.70
CA PRO A 361 -13.15 9.06 46.31
C PRO A 361 -14.08 8.33 45.34
N ALA A 362 -15.01 7.51 45.84
CA ALA A 362 -15.96 6.77 45.03
C ALA A 362 -17.29 7.54 44.81
N SER A 363 -17.52 8.62 45.54
CA SER A 363 -18.73 9.43 45.45
C SER A 363 -18.70 10.43 44.30
N LEU A 364 -19.88 10.95 43.95
CA LEU A 364 -20.02 12.12 43.09
C LEU A 364 -19.37 13.33 43.77
N ASN A 365 -18.45 13.98 43.06
CA ASN A 365 -17.73 15.14 43.58
C ASN A 365 -18.46 16.45 43.29
N SER A 366 -18.88 16.68 42.05
CA SER A 366 -19.56 17.92 41.68
C SER A 366 -20.60 17.70 40.58
N PHE A 367 -21.59 18.58 40.51
CA PHE A 367 -22.60 18.60 39.46
C PHE A 367 -22.77 20.02 38.91
N GLY A 368 -22.49 20.23 37.62
CA GLY A 368 -22.74 21.50 36.92
C GLY A 368 -21.54 21.98 36.11
N PHE A 369 -21.28 23.29 36.12
CA PHE A 369 -20.32 23.93 35.21
C PHE A 369 -19.19 24.61 35.99
N GLY A 370 -17.94 24.30 35.68
CA GLY A 370 -16.79 25.04 36.16
C GLY A 370 -16.61 25.01 37.68
N ASN A 371 -17.14 24.00 38.37
CA ASN A 371 -16.97 23.88 39.82
C ASN A 371 -15.54 23.44 40.13
N SER A 372 -14.99 23.92 41.24
CA SER A 372 -13.68 23.55 41.78
C SER A 372 -13.81 23.07 43.23
N GLY A 373 -13.01 22.10 43.66
CA GLY A 373 -13.07 21.56 45.02
C GLY A 373 -13.98 20.34 45.16
N SER A 374 -14.72 20.24 46.27
CA SER A 374 -15.47 19.03 46.67
C SER A 374 -16.93 19.32 46.98
N GLY A 375 -17.86 18.45 46.56
CA GLY A 375 -19.28 18.52 46.90
C GLY A 375 -20.04 19.72 46.31
N ALA A 376 -19.59 20.29 45.18
CA ALA A 376 -20.17 21.50 44.62
C ALA A 376 -21.31 21.22 43.62
N ILE A 377 -22.41 21.98 43.71
CA ILE A 377 -23.56 21.89 42.79
C ILE A 377 -23.84 23.28 42.18
N GLY A 378 -23.86 23.38 40.84
CA GLY A 378 -24.18 24.62 40.13
C GLY A 378 -23.02 25.13 39.28
N PHE A 379 -22.74 26.43 39.32
CA PHE A 379 -21.85 27.10 38.38
C PHE A 379 -20.70 27.82 39.08
N GLY A 380 -19.45 27.49 38.77
CA GLY A 380 -18.28 28.27 39.19
C GLY A 380 -18.04 28.29 40.70
N ASN A 381 -18.57 27.32 41.46
CA ASN A 381 -18.32 27.28 42.90
C ASN A 381 -16.91 26.75 43.18
N SER A 382 -16.28 27.18 44.28
CA SER A 382 -14.96 26.71 44.74
C SER A 382 -14.99 26.33 46.22
N GLY A 383 -14.22 25.32 46.64
CA GLY A 383 -14.17 24.90 48.06
C GLY A 383 -15.03 23.67 48.34
N LEU A 384 -15.70 23.59 49.49
CA LEU A 384 -16.39 22.38 49.97
C LEU A 384 -17.91 22.60 50.10
N GLY A 385 -18.73 21.78 49.44
CA GLY A 385 -20.17 21.67 49.70
C GLY A 385 -21.03 22.84 49.21
N ASN A 386 -20.52 23.66 48.29
CA ASN A 386 -21.21 24.88 47.85
C ASN A 386 -22.29 24.62 46.79
N THR A 387 -23.44 25.28 46.91
CA THR A 387 -24.57 25.14 45.98
C THR A 387 -24.99 26.49 45.37
N GLY A 388 -25.12 26.58 44.05
CA GLY A 388 -25.56 27.79 43.35
C GLY A 388 -24.49 28.33 42.40
N PHE A 389 -24.21 29.63 42.44
CA PHE A 389 -23.37 30.32 41.46
C PHE A 389 -22.22 31.08 42.13
N GLY A 390 -20.98 30.74 41.80
CA GLY A 390 -19.81 31.52 42.15
C GLY A 390 -19.52 31.60 43.65
N ASN A 391 -19.99 30.63 44.46
CA ASN A 391 -19.70 30.63 45.89
C ASN A 391 -18.30 30.05 46.16
N SER A 392 -17.54 30.65 47.06
CA SER A 392 -16.25 30.18 47.54
C SER A 392 -16.27 29.88 49.04
N GLY A 393 -15.49 28.88 49.47
CA GLY A 393 -15.40 28.50 50.88
C GLY A 393 -16.20 27.23 51.19
N THR A 394 -16.98 27.21 52.25
CA THR A 394 -17.54 25.99 52.85
C THR A 394 -19.07 26.07 53.02
N VAL A 395 -19.81 25.18 52.38
CA VAL A 395 -21.25 24.92 52.59
C VAL A 395 -22.14 26.16 52.39
N SER A 396 -21.80 27.00 51.42
CA SER A 396 -22.55 28.20 51.08
C SER A 396 -23.56 27.94 49.96
N THR A 397 -24.76 28.51 50.08
CA THR A 397 -25.86 28.36 49.11
C THR A 397 -26.29 29.71 48.54
N GLY A 398 -26.42 29.81 47.21
CA GLY A 398 -26.91 31.02 46.54
C GLY A 398 -25.90 31.57 45.55
N PHE A 399 -25.65 32.88 45.55
CA PHE A 399 -24.85 33.56 44.53
C PHE A 399 -23.70 34.36 45.15
N GLY A 400 -22.47 34.05 44.77
CA GLY A 400 -21.30 34.88 45.07
C GLY A 400 -20.96 35.00 46.55
N ASN A 401 -21.33 34.02 47.39
CA ASN A 401 -20.97 34.03 48.80
C ASN A 401 -19.51 33.56 48.99
N SER A 402 -18.77 34.15 49.92
CA SER A 402 -17.37 33.81 50.20
C SER A 402 -17.15 33.60 51.70
N GLY A 403 -17.03 32.35 52.14
CA GLY A 403 -16.98 32.10 53.58
C GLY A 403 -17.52 30.75 53.98
N THR A 404 -18.17 30.65 55.13
CA THR A 404 -18.64 29.38 55.71
C THR A 404 -20.12 29.44 56.07
N VAL A 405 -20.93 28.56 55.49
CA VAL A 405 -22.37 28.40 55.80
C VAL A 405 -23.17 29.68 55.53
N ASP A 406 -22.86 30.35 54.42
CA ASP A 406 -23.61 31.54 54.00
C ASP A 406 -24.75 31.18 53.06
N THR A 407 -25.92 31.81 53.23
CA THR A 407 -27.09 31.61 52.36
C THR A 407 -27.57 32.94 51.78
N GLY A 408 -27.69 33.01 50.45
CA GLY A 408 -28.23 34.18 49.74
C GLY A 408 -27.24 34.78 48.73
N PHE A 409 -27.07 36.10 48.72
CA PHE A 409 -26.34 36.81 47.66
C PHE A 409 -25.19 37.65 48.21
N GLY A 410 -23.95 37.36 47.78
CA GLY A 410 -22.80 38.25 48.02
C GLY A 410 -22.41 38.39 49.49
N ASN A 411 -22.67 37.40 50.33
CA ASN A 411 -22.24 37.43 51.73
C ASN A 411 -20.76 37.01 51.87
N ALA A 412 -20.05 37.55 52.86
CA ALA A 412 -18.68 37.19 53.19
C ALA A 412 -18.49 37.00 54.70
N GLY A 413 -17.81 35.93 55.11
CA GLY A 413 -17.63 35.59 56.53
C GLY A 413 -18.31 34.27 56.89
N SER A 414 -19.04 34.17 58.00
CA SER A 414 -19.63 32.90 58.42
C SER A 414 -21.08 33.02 58.84
N PHE A 415 -21.91 32.02 58.55
CA PHE A 415 -23.30 31.91 59.01
C PHE A 415 -24.20 33.09 58.62
N ASN A 416 -23.90 33.79 57.52
CA ASN A 416 -24.72 34.90 57.09
C ASN A 416 -25.91 34.43 56.25
N THR A 417 -27.09 35.02 56.45
CA THR A 417 -28.29 34.78 55.65
C THR A 417 -28.83 36.08 55.08
N GLY A 418 -29.01 36.14 53.77
CA GLY A 418 -29.58 37.31 53.07
C GLY A 418 -28.62 37.87 52.03
N MET A 419 -28.43 39.19 51.99
CA MET A 419 -27.69 39.84 50.92
C MET A 419 -26.56 40.73 51.45
N TRP A 420 -25.39 40.70 50.81
CA TRP A 420 -24.30 41.65 51.01
C TRP A 420 -23.83 41.82 52.48
N ASN A 421 -23.95 40.77 53.30
CA ASN A 421 -23.46 40.83 54.67
C ASN A 421 -21.96 40.50 54.73
N SER A 422 -21.22 41.14 55.62
CA SER A 422 -19.81 40.87 55.89
C SER A 422 -19.57 40.64 57.39
N GLY A 423 -18.78 39.65 57.80
CA GLY A 423 -18.63 39.27 59.21
C GLY A 423 -19.42 38.02 59.55
N ASP A 424 -19.73 37.76 60.81
CA ASP A 424 -20.31 36.48 61.23
C ASP A 424 -21.77 36.58 61.72
N ALA A 425 -22.57 35.54 61.48
CA ALA A 425 -23.93 35.36 61.99
C ALA A 425 -24.94 36.50 61.68
N ASN A 426 -24.78 37.17 60.53
CA ASN A 426 -25.71 38.26 60.15
C ASN A 426 -26.92 37.75 59.37
N THR A 427 -28.10 38.28 59.65
CA THR A 427 -29.34 38.02 58.91
C THR A 427 -29.92 39.31 58.33
N GLY A 428 -30.24 39.33 57.04
CA GLY A 428 -30.83 40.48 56.36
C GLY A 428 -29.93 41.03 55.26
N ASN A 429 -29.84 42.36 55.11
CA ASN A 429 -29.17 42.98 53.97
C ASN A 429 -28.13 44.03 54.38
N GLY A 430 -26.89 43.89 53.90
CA GLY A 430 -25.86 44.91 53.98
C GLY A 430 -25.28 45.12 55.38
N ASN A 431 -25.33 44.12 56.27
CA ASN A 431 -24.77 44.24 57.61
C ASN A 431 -23.25 43.95 57.61
N SER A 432 -22.50 44.62 58.49
CA SER A 432 -21.06 44.41 58.70
C SER A 432 -20.73 44.18 60.19
N GLY A 433 -19.94 43.17 60.54
CA GLY A 433 -19.67 42.81 61.94
C GLY A 433 -20.42 41.56 62.36
N ASP A 434 -20.63 41.32 63.66
CA ASP A 434 -21.10 40.02 64.15
C ASP A 434 -22.53 40.04 64.73
N THR A 435 -23.31 38.99 64.43
CA THR A 435 -24.65 38.72 65.01
C THR A 435 -25.70 39.81 64.75
N ASN A 436 -25.66 40.47 63.57
CA ASN A 436 -26.63 41.52 63.25
C ASN A 436 -27.89 40.96 62.56
N THR A 437 -29.07 41.50 62.87
CA THR A 437 -30.33 41.16 62.19
C THR A 437 -31.05 42.40 61.66
N GLY A 438 -31.21 42.53 60.34
CA GLY A 438 -31.92 43.63 59.70
C GLY A 438 -31.16 44.24 58.52
N PHE A 439 -31.14 45.56 58.40
CA PHE A 439 -30.60 46.26 57.23
C PHE A 439 -29.50 47.26 57.60
N TRP A 440 -28.34 47.18 56.92
CA TRP A 440 -27.25 48.16 57.00
C TRP A 440 -26.71 48.43 58.41
N ASN A 441 -26.63 47.40 59.26
CA ASN A 441 -26.03 47.54 60.59
C ASN A 441 -24.51 47.33 60.56
N ALA A 442 -23.79 47.95 61.48
CA ALA A 442 -22.36 47.82 61.67
C ALA A 442 -22.00 47.55 63.14
N GLY A 443 -21.01 46.69 63.41
CA GLY A 443 -20.58 46.31 64.76
C GLY A 443 -21.23 45.02 65.25
N ASP A 444 -21.21 44.80 66.56
CA ASP A 444 -21.66 43.54 67.17
C ASP A 444 -23.08 43.67 67.74
N VAL A 445 -23.92 42.65 67.53
CA VAL A 445 -25.24 42.47 68.16
C VAL A 445 -26.21 43.63 67.89
N ASN A 446 -26.43 43.95 66.62
CA ASN A 446 -27.46 44.93 66.24
C ASN A 446 -28.71 44.28 65.72
N THR A 447 -29.87 44.85 66.04
CA THR A 447 -31.11 44.45 65.39
C THR A 447 -31.96 45.64 64.97
N GLY A 448 -32.34 45.70 63.68
CA GLY A 448 -33.08 46.80 63.07
C GLY A 448 -32.37 47.41 61.84
N ILE A 449 -32.41 48.74 61.69
CA ILE A 449 -31.95 49.44 60.48
C ILE A 449 -30.92 50.51 60.85
N GLY A 450 -29.70 50.41 60.27
CA GLY A 450 -28.70 51.48 60.30
C GLY A 450 -27.96 51.69 61.62
N PHE A 451 -27.93 50.71 62.51
CA PHE A 451 -27.17 50.81 63.77
C PHE A 451 -25.67 50.68 63.51
N THR A 452 -24.84 51.40 64.27
CA THR A 452 -23.36 51.34 64.16
C THR A 452 -22.68 50.91 65.47
N SER A 453 -23.45 50.55 66.49
CA SER A 453 -23.02 50.12 67.83
C SER A 453 -24.12 49.28 68.44
N ASP A 454 -23.76 48.31 69.30
CA ASP A 454 -24.70 47.43 70.01
C ASP A 454 -25.95 48.19 70.45
N SER A 455 -27.06 47.80 69.84
CA SER A 455 -28.34 48.44 70.04
C SER A 455 -28.91 48.19 71.45
N GLY A 456 -28.44 47.15 72.15
CA GLY A 456 -29.04 46.65 73.39
C GLY A 456 -30.51 46.21 73.21
N LEU A 457 -31.00 46.16 71.98
CA LEU A 457 -32.39 45.91 71.66
C LEU A 457 -32.68 44.42 71.74
N ILE A 458 -33.68 44.11 72.56
CA ILE A 458 -34.26 42.77 72.73
C ILE A 458 -35.32 42.43 71.67
N ASN A 459 -35.61 43.36 70.74
CA ASN A 459 -36.59 43.22 69.67
C ASN A 459 -35.92 43.39 68.32
N SER A 460 -36.22 42.53 67.35
CA SER A 460 -35.78 42.66 65.96
C SER A 460 -36.80 43.34 65.05
N GLY A 461 -36.34 44.08 64.03
CA GLY A 461 -37.21 44.82 63.10
C GLY A 461 -37.42 46.28 63.49
N PHE A 462 -38.56 46.89 63.15
CA PHE A 462 -38.78 48.35 63.30
C PHE A 462 -40.05 48.66 64.10
N ASN A 463 -39.96 49.61 65.03
CA ASN A 463 -41.11 50.13 65.80
C ASN A 463 -41.85 49.08 66.65
N ASN A 464 -41.11 48.16 67.29
CA ASN A 464 -41.68 47.17 68.20
C ASN A 464 -41.56 47.63 69.67
N THR A 465 -42.56 47.33 70.49
CA THR A 465 -42.65 47.72 71.91
C THR A 465 -42.86 46.46 72.77
N GLY A 466 -42.05 46.22 73.81
CA GLY A 466 -42.03 44.97 74.60
C GLY A 466 -40.71 44.19 74.46
N ILE A 467 -40.70 42.88 74.74
CA ILE A 467 -39.50 42.01 74.76
C ILE A 467 -39.62 40.86 73.75
N GLY A 468 -38.58 40.57 72.96
CA GLY A 468 -38.51 39.39 72.10
C GLY A 468 -39.35 39.45 70.82
N ASN A 469 -39.73 40.65 70.37
CA ASN A 469 -40.55 40.82 69.16
C ASN A 469 -39.72 40.76 67.87
N SER A 470 -40.33 40.39 66.74
CA SER A 470 -39.73 40.44 65.39
C SER A 470 -40.69 41.01 64.34
N GLY A 471 -40.22 41.81 63.38
CA GLY A 471 -41.04 42.39 62.30
C GLY A 471 -41.33 43.89 62.48
N PHE A 472 -42.49 44.40 62.07
CA PHE A 472 -42.77 45.84 62.07
C PHE A 472 -43.99 46.20 62.93
N GLY A 473 -43.84 47.13 63.88
CA GLY A 473 -44.98 47.74 64.57
C GLY A 473 -45.68 46.91 65.64
N ASN A 474 -45.03 45.88 66.21
CA ASN A 474 -45.63 44.99 67.20
C ASN A 474 -45.59 45.58 68.63
N SER A 475 -46.56 45.25 69.48
CA SER A 475 -46.66 45.74 70.86
C SER A 475 -47.05 44.63 71.86
N GLY A 476 -46.16 44.23 72.76
CA GLY A 476 -46.29 43.11 73.71
C GLY A 476 -45.02 42.24 73.69
N ASP A 477 -45.02 41.05 74.29
CA ASP A 477 -43.80 40.21 74.37
C ASP A 477 -43.88 38.96 73.47
N VAL A 478 -42.76 38.59 72.84
CA VAL A 478 -42.56 37.40 71.99
C VAL A 478 -43.50 37.36 70.77
N ILE A 479 -43.66 38.51 70.09
CA ILE A 479 -44.57 38.68 68.96
C ILE A 479 -43.79 38.82 67.64
N SER A 480 -44.13 38.03 66.63
CA SER A 480 -43.59 38.15 65.27
C SER A 480 -44.65 38.66 64.28
N GLY A 481 -44.24 39.35 63.20
CA GLY A 481 -45.13 39.76 62.09
C GLY A 481 -45.26 41.28 61.91
N LEU A 482 -46.43 41.74 61.45
CA LEU A 482 -46.70 43.14 61.13
C LEU A 482 -47.87 43.65 61.98
N PHE A 483 -47.62 44.66 62.82
CA PHE A 483 -48.62 45.39 63.62
C PHE A 483 -49.44 44.55 64.62
N ASN A 484 -48.85 43.48 65.15
CA ASN A 484 -49.50 42.60 66.14
C ASN A 484 -49.41 43.19 67.55
N THR A 485 -50.48 43.10 68.33
CA THR A 485 -50.52 43.59 69.72
C THR A 485 -50.95 42.46 70.68
N ALA A 486 -50.16 42.16 71.70
CA ALA A 486 -50.55 41.28 72.80
C ALA A 486 -50.94 42.12 74.02
N SER A 487 -52.20 42.03 74.43
CA SER A 487 -52.70 42.54 75.71
C SER A 487 -52.71 41.40 76.72
N GLY A 488 -51.81 41.41 77.70
CA GLY A 488 -51.56 40.27 78.61
C GLY A 488 -52.77 39.79 79.41
N GLY A 489 -52.74 38.50 79.77
CA GLY A 489 -53.45 37.97 80.93
C GLY A 489 -52.42 37.71 82.02
N SER A 490 -52.40 38.56 83.05
CA SER A 490 -51.52 38.49 84.22
C SER A 490 -51.52 37.10 84.87
N ALA A 491 -50.42 36.38 84.94
CA ALA A 491 -49.02 36.74 84.63
C ALA A 491 -48.64 36.67 83.15
#